data_AF-A0A1B2A4N1-F1
#
_entry.id   AF-A0A1B2A4N1-F1
#
_cell.length_a   1.000
_cell.length_b   1.000
_cell.length_c   1.000
_cell.angle_alpha   90.00
_cell.angle_beta   90.00
_cell.angle_gamma   90.00
#
_symmetry.space_group_name_H-M   'P 1'
#
loop_
_entity.id
_entity.type
_entity.pdbx_description
1 polymer ?
#
loop_
_entity_poly.entity_id
_entity_poly.type
_entity_poly.pdbx_seq_one_letter_code
_entity_poly.pdbx_strand_id
1 'polypeptide(L)'
;MKNALQLNGIALAYMGDSAYEVYVRAHLLELGLTKPTRLQQVATHYVSAKAQAALIGLMIDDNYLTEEEMNIFKRGRNAKSYTKAKNTSVSTYRTSTGFEAVFGYLYLTEQQERVAELAHWCIQQVDAGRTHEKK
;
A
#
# COMPACT_ATOMS: atom_id res chain seq x y z
N MET A 1 -1.52 -11.32 16.32
CA MET A 1 -1.33 -12.73 15.87
C MET A 1 0.16 -13.13 15.98
N LYS A 2 0.55 -14.11 16.82
CA LYS A 2 1.95 -14.38 17.20
C LYS A 2 2.95 -14.79 16.09
N ASN A 3 2.55 -14.83 14.82
CA ASN A 3 3.39 -15.38 13.75
C ASN A 3 3.48 -14.56 12.45
N ALA A 4 3.09 -13.28 12.47
CA ALA A 4 3.17 -12.39 11.30
C ALA A 4 4.59 -12.32 10.71
N LEU A 5 5.63 -12.44 11.55
CA LEU A 5 7.03 -12.47 11.12
C LEU A 5 7.40 -13.73 10.33
N GLN A 6 6.68 -14.85 10.47
CA GLN A 6 6.92 -16.09 9.73
C GLN A 6 6.14 -16.17 8.41
N LEU A 7 5.19 -15.27 8.18
CA LEU A 7 4.44 -15.23 6.93
C LEU A 7 5.34 -14.78 5.77
N ASN A 8 5.12 -15.40 4.61
CA ASN A 8 5.78 -14.98 3.39
C ASN A 8 5.24 -13.62 2.91
N GLY A 9 6.00 -12.94 2.06
CA GLY A 9 5.64 -11.58 1.58
C GLY A 9 4.30 -11.50 0.87
N ILE A 10 3.85 -12.56 0.18
CA ILE A 10 2.56 -12.61 -0.51
C ILE A 10 1.41 -12.69 0.50
N ALA A 11 1.55 -13.50 1.55
CA ALA A 11 0.54 -13.62 2.59
C ALA A 11 0.36 -12.30 3.37
N LEU A 12 1.46 -11.58 3.61
CA LEU A 12 1.41 -10.24 4.20
C LEU A 12 0.73 -9.26 3.26
N ALA A 13 1.12 -9.23 1.98
CA ALA A 13 0.52 -8.35 0.99
C ALA A 13 -0.99 -8.58 0.86
N TYR A 14 -1.43 -9.83 0.86
CA TYR A 14 -2.87 -10.17 0.85
C TYR A 14 -3.65 -9.50 1.98
N MET A 15 -3.12 -9.50 3.21
CA MET A 15 -3.76 -8.80 4.32
C MET A 15 -3.64 -7.28 4.19
N GLY A 16 -2.48 -6.79 3.77
CA GLY A 16 -2.18 -5.38 3.70
C GLY A 16 -2.97 -4.60 2.64
N ASP A 17 -3.28 -5.24 1.51
CA ASP A 17 -4.18 -4.70 0.49
C ASP A 17 -5.52 -4.29 1.14
N SER A 18 -6.14 -5.21 1.89
CA SER A 18 -7.38 -4.93 2.62
C SER A 18 -7.20 -3.93 3.76
N ALA A 19 -6.09 -4.02 4.50
CA ALA A 19 -5.81 -3.12 5.61
C ALA A 19 -5.69 -1.65 5.15
N TYR A 20 -5.10 -1.41 3.98
CA TYR A 20 -5.00 -0.06 3.39
C TYR A 20 -6.32 0.37 2.72
N GLU A 21 -6.98 -0.53 1.98
CA GLU A 21 -8.22 -0.24 1.23
C GLU A 21 -9.33 0.35 2.10
N VAL A 22 -9.49 -0.10 3.34
CA VAL A 22 -10.53 0.41 4.26
C VAL A 22 -10.37 1.90 4.54
N TYR A 23 -9.14 2.40 4.74
CA TYR A 23 -8.89 3.81 4.99
C TYR A 23 -9.19 4.67 3.76
N VAL A 24 -8.80 4.19 2.58
CA VAL A 24 -9.12 4.87 1.31
C VAL A 24 -10.63 4.95 1.14
N ARG A 25 -11.35 3.84 1.31
CA ARG A 25 -12.82 3.83 1.17
C ARG A 25 -13.51 4.75 2.16
N ALA A 26 -13.07 4.75 3.43
CA ALA A 26 -13.59 5.66 4.45
C ALA A 26 -13.39 7.12 4.04
N HIS A 27 -12.18 7.49 3.63
CA HIS A 27 -11.86 8.83 3.17
C HIS A 27 -12.73 9.26 1.97
N LEU A 28 -12.94 8.40 0.97
CA LEU A 28 -13.79 8.73 -0.17
C LEU A 28 -15.26 8.95 0.22
N LEU A 29 -15.77 8.17 1.19
CA LEU A 29 -17.11 8.36 1.73
C LEU A 29 -17.22 9.67 2.52
N GLU A 30 -16.18 10.04 3.28
CA GLU A 30 -16.09 11.32 4.00
C GLU A 30 -16.08 12.53 3.06
N LEU A 31 -15.48 12.38 1.86
CA LEU A 31 -15.57 13.36 0.77
C LEU A 31 -16.97 13.42 0.11
N GLY A 32 -17.92 12.61 0.55
CA GLY A 32 -19.30 12.58 0.03
C GLY A 32 -19.46 11.80 -1.27
N LEU A 33 -18.47 11.00 -1.69
CA LEU A 33 -18.60 10.14 -2.86
C LEU A 33 -19.47 8.93 -2.54
N THR A 34 -20.60 8.77 -3.23
CA THR A 34 -21.56 7.68 -2.96
C THR A 34 -21.86 6.81 -4.16
N LYS A 35 -21.55 7.27 -5.38
CA LYS A 35 -21.81 6.51 -6.63
C LYS A 35 -20.73 5.43 -6.80
N PRO A 36 -21.09 4.13 -6.90
CA PRO A 36 -20.10 3.03 -6.96
C PRO A 36 -19.07 3.16 -8.08
N THR A 37 -19.50 3.58 -9.28
CA THR A 37 -18.59 3.79 -10.42
C THR A 37 -17.59 4.90 -10.14
N ARG A 38 -18.02 5.97 -9.48
CA ARG A 38 -17.13 7.08 -9.11
C ARG A 38 -16.20 6.70 -7.97
N LEU A 39 -16.70 5.98 -6.96
CA LEU A 39 -15.88 5.44 -5.87
C LEU A 39 -14.74 4.58 -6.42
N GLN A 40 -15.05 3.62 -7.29
CA GLN A 40 -14.02 2.78 -7.91
C GLN A 40 -13.02 3.60 -8.72
N GLN A 41 -13.49 4.53 -9.56
CA GLN A 41 -12.61 5.38 -10.37
C GLN A 41 -11.64 6.18 -9.49
N VAL A 42 -12.15 6.85 -8.45
CA VAL A 42 -11.33 7.69 -7.58
C VAL A 42 -10.39 6.84 -6.72
N ALA A 43 -10.86 5.72 -6.17
CA ALA A 43 -10.04 4.79 -5.37
C ALA A 43 -8.79 4.32 -6.12
N THR A 44 -8.86 4.11 -7.44
CA THR A 44 -7.69 3.66 -8.22
C THR A 44 -6.50 4.63 -8.16
N HIS A 45 -6.72 5.91 -7.87
CA HIS A 45 -5.63 6.88 -7.65
C HIS A 45 -4.84 6.64 -6.35
N TYR A 46 -5.43 5.93 -5.39
CA TYR A 46 -4.82 5.59 -4.12
C TYR A 46 -4.29 4.15 -4.12
N VAL A 47 -5.08 3.21 -4.66
CA VAL A 47 -4.86 1.77 -4.44
C VAL A 47 -4.27 1.03 -5.64
N SER A 48 -4.09 1.69 -6.79
CA SER A 48 -3.45 1.03 -7.93
C SER A 48 -1.97 0.69 -7.63
N ALA A 49 -1.45 -0.37 -8.26
CA ALA A 49 -0.04 -0.74 -8.12
C ALA A 49 0.94 0.41 -8.44
N LYS A 50 0.58 1.30 -9.38
CA LYS A 50 1.36 2.49 -9.67
C LYS A 50 1.34 3.49 -8.51
N ALA A 51 0.16 3.77 -7.96
CA ALA A 51 0.01 4.66 -6.81
C ALA A 51 0.77 4.14 -5.59
N GLN A 52 0.58 2.88 -5.23
CA GLN A 52 1.27 2.23 -4.11
C GLN A 52 2.80 2.22 -4.31
N ALA A 53 3.28 1.98 -5.54
CA ALA A 53 4.71 2.03 -5.85
C ALA A 53 5.29 3.45 -5.74
N ALA A 54 4.53 4.48 -6.15
CA ALA A 54 4.92 5.87 -5.96
C ALA A 54 4.95 6.25 -4.47
N LEU A 55 3.91 5.86 -3.72
CA LEU A 55 3.79 6.12 -2.29
C LEU A 55 4.94 5.53 -1.48
N ILE A 56 5.27 4.26 -1.68
CA ILE A 56 6.39 3.65 -0.96
C ILE A 56 7.74 4.26 -1.38
N GLY A 57 7.86 4.69 -2.64
CA GLY A 57 9.03 5.47 -3.10
C GLY A 57 9.19 6.77 -2.33
N LEU A 58 8.10 7.55 -2.20
CA LEU A 58 8.10 8.78 -1.40
C LEU A 58 8.42 8.51 0.07
N MET A 59 7.88 7.43 0.66
CA MET A 59 8.22 7.06 2.05
C MET A 59 9.70 6.73 2.22
N ILE A 60 10.33 6.09 1.23
CA ILE A 60 11.76 5.77 1.26
C ILE A 60 12.57 7.07 1.16
N ASP A 61 12.23 7.94 0.20
CA ASP A 61 12.94 9.20 -0.02
C ASP A 61 12.83 10.15 1.20
N ASP A 62 11.65 10.17 1.83
CA ASP A 62 11.37 11.00 3.01
C ASP A 62 11.85 10.33 4.33
N ASN A 63 12.53 9.16 4.29
CA ASN A 63 12.92 8.34 5.45
C ASN A 63 11.78 8.08 6.44
N TYR A 64 10.57 7.86 5.92
CA TYR A 64 9.35 7.73 6.71
C TYR A 64 9.17 6.32 7.31
N LEU A 65 9.84 5.31 6.76
CA LEU A 65 9.80 3.94 7.24
C LEU A 65 10.90 3.65 8.27
N THR A 66 10.56 2.84 9.26
CA THR A 66 11.55 2.26 10.17
C THR A 66 12.40 1.19 9.46
N GLU A 67 13.53 0.81 10.06
CA GLU A 67 14.38 -0.26 9.53
C GLU A 67 13.63 -1.60 9.41
N GLU A 68 12.75 -1.89 10.37
CA GLU A 68 11.94 -3.10 10.35
C GLU A 68 10.92 -3.08 9.20
N GLU A 69 10.18 -1.97 9.06
CA GLU A 69 9.23 -1.76 7.95
C GLU A 69 9.93 -1.88 6.59
N MET A 70 11.14 -1.34 6.46
CA MET A 70 11.97 -1.45 5.26
C MET A 70 12.35 -2.92 4.95
N ASN A 71 12.65 -3.71 5.98
CA ASN A 71 12.94 -5.14 5.81
C ASN A 71 11.71 -5.92 5.36
N ILE A 72 10.54 -5.60 5.90
CA ILE A 72 9.26 -6.18 5.45
C ILE A 72 8.96 -5.80 4.00
N PHE A 73 9.15 -4.52 3.64
CA PHE A 73 9.00 -4.05 2.27
C PHE A 73 9.88 -4.86 1.30
N LYS A 74 11.17 -5.01 1.61
CA LYS A 74 12.11 -5.80 0.80
C LYS A 74 11.65 -7.25 0.67
N ARG A 75 11.11 -7.85 1.73
CA ARG A 75 10.56 -9.22 1.73
C ARG A 75 9.34 -9.35 0.82
N GLY A 76 8.39 -8.43 0.89
CA GLY A 76 7.24 -8.37 0.00
C GLY A 76 7.66 -8.20 -1.47
N ARG A 77 8.53 -7.22 -1.73
CA ARG A 77 9.05 -6.92 -3.08
C ARG A 77 9.79 -8.09 -3.73
N ASN A 78 10.45 -8.91 -2.92
CA ASN A 78 11.21 -10.06 -3.39
C ASN A 78 10.44 -11.38 -3.38
N ALA A 79 9.18 -11.38 -2.94
CA ALA A 79 8.35 -12.57 -2.96
C ALA A 79 8.09 -13.00 -4.41
N LYS A 80 8.34 -14.28 -4.71
CA LYS A 80 8.14 -14.83 -6.05
C LYS A 80 6.65 -15.05 -6.30
N SER A 81 6.04 -14.23 -7.15
CA SER A 81 4.72 -14.52 -7.73
C SER A 81 4.90 -15.38 -8.98
N TYR A 82 4.19 -16.51 -9.06
CA TYR A 82 4.21 -17.41 -10.23
C TYR A 82 3.42 -16.87 -11.44
N THR A 83 2.76 -15.71 -11.30
CA THR A 83 1.95 -15.11 -12.36
C THR A 83 2.56 -13.79 -12.84
N LYS A 84 2.82 -13.69 -14.15
CA LYS A 84 3.23 -12.42 -14.79
C LYS A 84 2.00 -11.50 -14.90
N ALA A 85 2.06 -10.32 -14.31
CA ALA A 85 1.09 -9.26 -14.57
C ALA A 85 1.17 -8.88 -16.06
N LYS A 86 0.05 -8.95 -16.80
CA LYS A 86 0.01 -8.69 -18.25
C LYS A 86 0.10 -7.20 -18.63
N ASN A 87 -0.21 -6.28 -17.71
CA ASN A 87 -0.43 -4.86 -18.02
C ASN A 87 0.39 -3.85 -17.17
N THR A 88 1.17 -4.30 -16.19
CA THR A 88 1.96 -3.46 -15.28
C THR A 88 3.40 -3.92 -15.30
N SER A 89 4.37 -3.00 -15.20
CA SER A 89 5.79 -3.40 -15.16
C SER A 89 6.02 -4.35 -13.99
N VAL A 90 6.84 -5.39 -14.19
CA VAL A 90 7.18 -6.35 -13.13
C VAL A 90 7.76 -5.65 -11.91
N SER A 91 8.49 -4.55 -12.12
CA SER A 91 9.08 -3.74 -11.04
C SER A 91 8.00 -3.00 -10.24
N THR A 92 7.04 -2.36 -10.89
CA THR A 92 5.91 -1.68 -10.23
C THR A 92 5.08 -2.67 -9.41
N TYR A 93 4.74 -3.83 -9.98
CA TYR A 93 3.99 -4.86 -9.27
C TYR A 93 4.73 -5.38 -8.03
N ARG A 94 6.03 -5.69 -8.16
CA ARG A 94 6.84 -6.13 -7.01
C ARG A 94 6.91 -5.03 -5.94
N THR A 95 7.06 -3.78 -6.37
CA THR A 95 7.13 -2.64 -5.44
C THR A 95 5.82 -2.44 -4.69
N SER A 96 4.67 -2.56 -5.38
CA SER A 96 3.34 -2.48 -4.75
C SER A 96 3.09 -3.65 -3.79
N THR A 97 3.50 -4.87 -4.13
CA THR A 97 3.46 -6.01 -3.19
C THR A 97 4.33 -5.77 -1.96
N GLY A 98 5.46 -5.07 -2.10
CA GLY A 98 6.26 -4.61 -0.98
C GLY A 98 5.51 -3.65 -0.06
N PHE A 99 4.82 -2.66 -0.64
CA PHE A 99 3.97 -1.71 0.09
C PHE A 99 2.87 -2.44 0.87
N GLU A 100 2.11 -3.32 0.21
CA GLU A 100 1.04 -4.11 0.83
C GLU A 100 1.61 -4.97 1.97
N ALA A 101 2.79 -5.58 1.79
CA ALA A 101 3.40 -6.40 2.85
C ALA A 101 3.69 -5.60 4.14
N VAL A 102 4.04 -4.32 4.05
CA VAL A 102 4.24 -3.45 5.22
C VAL A 102 2.93 -3.26 5.97
N PHE A 103 1.86 -2.88 5.28
CA PHE A 103 0.52 -2.74 5.89
C PHE A 103 0.03 -4.04 6.52
N GLY A 104 0.24 -5.18 5.84
CA GLY A 104 -0.13 -6.48 6.35
C GLY A 104 0.64 -6.86 7.62
N TYR A 105 1.95 -6.59 7.66
CA TYR A 105 2.77 -6.80 8.85
C TYR A 105 2.26 -5.99 10.04
N LEU A 106 2.10 -4.68 9.86
CA LEU A 106 1.64 -3.78 10.92
C LEU A 106 0.26 -4.20 11.45
N TYR A 107 -0.67 -4.52 10.55
CA TYR A 107 -2.01 -4.97 10.92
C TYR A 107 -1.99 -6.27 11.73
N LEU A 108 -1.23 -7.28 11.28
CA LEU A 108 -1.18 -8.60 11.93
C LEU A 108 -0.40 -8.62 13.25
N THR A 109 0.48 -7.64 13.43
CA THR A 109 1.19 -7.35 14.68
C THR A 109 0.45 -6.36 15.58
N GLU A 110 -0.80 -6.02 15.23
CA GLU A 110 -1.71 -5.20 16.04
C GLU A 110 -1.20 -3.75 16.24
N GLN A 111 -0.34 -3.27 15.35
CA GLN A 111 0.19 -1.90 15.34
C GLN A 111 -0.78 -0.91 14.66
N GLN A 112 -2.02 -0.87 15.14
CA GLN A 112 -3.12 -0.15 14.47
C GLN A 112 -2.88 1.35 14.36
N GLU A 113 -2.23 1.97 15.35
CA GLU A 113 -1.86 3.39 15.29
C GLU A 113 -0.93 3.68 14.11
N ARG A 114 0.09 2.83 13.90
CA ARG A 114 1.03 2.95 12.79
C ARG A 114 0.37 2.66 11.43
N VAL A 115 -0.57 1.70 11.37
CA VAL A 115 -1.39 1.48 10.17
C VAL A 115 -2.16 2.74 9.80
N ALA A 116 -2.86 3.35 10.76
CA ALA A 116 -3.61 4.57 10.54
C ALA A 116 -2.72 5.74 10.12
N GLU A 117 -1.56 5.89 10.78
CA GLU A 117 -0.57 6.91 10.44
C GLU A 117 -0.11 6.80 8.98
N LEU A 118 0.36 5.62 8.55
CA LEU A 118 0.81 5.40 7.18
C LEU A 118 -0.34 5.58 6.17
N ALA A 119 -1.54 5.10 6.49
CA ALA A 119 -2.69 5.23 5.60
C ALA A 119 -3.08 6.71 5.38
N HIS A 120 -3.17 7.50 6.46
CA HIS A 120 -3.46 8.93 6.37
C HIS A 120 -2.35 9.69 5.64
N TRP A 121 -1.08 9.36 5.91
CA TRP A 121 0.05 9.93 5.17
C TRP A 121 -0.07 9.65 3.67
N CYS A 122 -0.40 8.41 3.28
CA CYS A 122 -0.60 8.04 1.88
C CYS A 122 -1.72 8.86 1.22
N ILE A 123 -2.88 8.97 1.90
CA ILE A 123 -4.01 9.77 1.41
C ILE A 123 -3.58 11.21 1.17
N GLN A 124 -2.89 11.82 2.14
CA GLN A 124 -2.38 13.19 2.01
C GLN A 124 -1.43 13.36 0.82
N GLN A 125 -0.55 12.39 0.54
CA GLN A 125 0.37 12.50 -0.59
C GLN A 125 -0.34 12.37 -1.94
N VAL A 126 -1.36 11.53 -2.02
CA VAL A 126 -2.21 11.41 -3.23
C VAL A 126 -3.00 12.69 -3.44
N ASP A 127 -3.64 13.22 -2.39
CA ASP A 127 -4.42 14.46 -2.45
C ASP A 127 -3.55 15.68 -2.79
N ALA A 128 -2.31 15.70 -2.31
CA ALA A 128 -1.31 16.71 -2.68
C ALA A 128 -0.73 16.52 -4.10
N GLY A 129 -1.13 15.46 -4.81
CA GLY A 129 -0.70 15.17 -6.18
C GLY A 129 0.76 14.69 -6.32
N ARG A 130 1.42 14.30 -5.23
CA ARG A 130 2.84 13.86 -5.25
C ARG A 130 3.04 12.50 -5.93
N THR A 131 1.97 11.73 -6.12
CA THR A 131 2.01 10.39 -6.74
C THR A 131 1.81 10.41 -8.25
N HIS A 132 1.55 11.59 -8.84
CA HIS A 132 1.49 11.75 -10.29
C HIS A 132 2.91 11.94 -10.84
N GLU A 133 3.26 11.17 -11.87
CA GLU A 133 4.50 11.40 -12.62
C GLU A 133 4.52 12.87 -13.10
N LYS A 134 5.60 13.60 -12.82
CA LYS A 134 5.87 14.87 -13.49
C LYS A 134 5.87 14.59 -14.99
N LYS A 135 4.93 15.20 -15.72
CA LYS A 135 4.99 15.24 -17.19
C LYS A 135 6.28 15.90 -17.64
#